data_AF-A0A660WCU4-F1
#
_entry.id   AF-A0A660WCU4-F1
#
_cell.length_a   1.000
_cell.length_b   1.000
_cell.length_c   1.000
_cell.angle_alpha   90.00
_cell.angle_beta   90.00
_cell.angle_gamma   90.00
#
_symmetry.space_group_name_H-M   'P 1'
#
loop_
_entity.id
_entity.type
_entity.pdbx_description
1 polymer ?
#
loop_
_entity_poly.entity_id
_entity_poly.type
_entity_poly.pdbx_seq_one_letter_code
_entity_poly.pdbx_strand_id
1 'polypeptide(L)'
;LSLQYGFPYLPLEHYEIPKELVKIIPKQVASQYCLIPIDKIGSTLTIAMANPLNPQAIDDVEYISNSDVQIFVATASDIRKAIERCYAENP
;
A
#
# COMPACT_ATOMS: atom_id res chain seq x y z
N LEU A 1 2.41 4.88 28.12
CA LEU A 1 1.45 5.80 27.47
C LEU A 1 1.30 5.37 26.02
N SER A 2 0.04 5.13 25.61
CA SER A 2 -0.43 5.10 24.22
C SER A 2 0.24 4.14 23.22
N LEU A 3 -0.19 2.87 23.23
CA LEU A 3 -0.34 2.07 22.00
C LEU A 3 -1.50 2.66 21.18
N GLN A 4 -1.31 3.88 20.66
CA GLN A 4 -2.15 4.45 19.61
C GLN A 4 -1.32 4.24 18.37
N TYR A 5 -1.60 3.30 17.48
CA TYR A 5 -2.86 3.01 16.83
C TYR A 5 -2.94 1.49 16.57
N GLY A 6 -4.12 0.88 16.68
CA GLY A 6 -4.33 -0.58 16.55
C GLY A 6 -4.14 -1.15 15.14
N PHE A 7 -3.25 -0.58 14.32
CA PHE A 7 -2.99 -1.08 12.98
C PHE A 7 -1.94 -2.20 13.02
N PRO A 8 -2.18 -3.33 12.32
CA PRO A 8 -1.20 -4.39 12.19
C PRO A 8 0.03 -3.89 11.41
N TYR A 9 1.21 -4.16 11.96
CA TYR A 9 2.48 -3.92 11.27
C TYR A 9 2.79 -5.09 10.33
N LEU A 10 3.14 -4.79 9.08
CA LEU A 10 3.45 -5.79 8.06
C LEU A 10 4.81 -5.50 7.39
N PRO A 11 5.81 -6.37 7.55
CA PRO A 11 7.10 -6.21 6.87
C PRO A 11 6.97 -6.60 5.39
N LEU A 12 7.47 -5.75 4.49
CA LEU A 12 7.33 -5.92 3.03
C LEU A 12 8.52 -6.63 2.38
N GLU A 13 9.57 -6.93 3.16
CA GLU A 13 10.83 -7.48 2.66
C GLU A 13 10.65 -8.78 1.83
N HIS A 14 9.71 -9.62 2.23
CA HIS A 14 9.44 -10.95 1.64
C HIS A 14 8.09 -11.04 0.91
N TYR A 15 7.34 -9.95 0.79
CA TYR A 15 6.06 -9.97 0.07
C TYR A 15 6.28 -9.84 -1.43
N GLU A 16 5.72 -10.79 -2.18
CA GLU A 16 5.68 -10.76 -3.63
C GLU A 16 4.35 -10.15 -4.06
N ILE A 17 4.39 -8.92 -4.54
CA ILE A 17 3.19 -8.16 -4.90
C ILE A 17 2.93 -8.40 -6.40
N PRO A 18 1.77 -8.97 -6.77
CA PRO A 18 1.50 -9.27 -8.16
C PRO A 18 1.33 -8.00 -8.99
N LYS A 19 1.82 -8.04 -10.23
CA LYS A 19 1.86 -6.88 -11.14
C LYS A 19 0.48 -6.31 -11.45
N GLU A 20 -0.57 -7.11 -11.35
CA GLU A 20 -1.95 -6.64 -11.48
C GLU A 20 -2.32 -5.60 -10.42
N LEU A 21 -1.83 -5.72 -9.18
CA LEU A 21 -2.08 -4.75 -8.11
C LEU A 21 -1.32 -3.45 -8.33
N VAL A 22 -0.08 -3.57 -8.81
CA VAL A 22 0.78 -2.44 -9.19
C VAL A 22 0.23 -1.69 -10.42
N LYS A 23 -0.66 -2.31 -11.20
CA LYS A 23 -1.39 -1.64 -12.28
C LYS A 23 -2.62 -0.88 -11.79
N ILE A 24 -3.21 -1.30 -10.67
CA ILE A 24 -4.36 -0.60 -10.06
C ILE A 24 -3.89 0.75 -9.53
N ILE A 25 -2.84 0.76 -8.72
CA ILE A 25 -2.27 2.00 -8.17
C ILE A 25 -1.03 2.36 -9.00
N PRO A 26 -0.93 3.54 -9.62
CA PRO A 26 0.25 3.94 -10.36
C PRO A 26 1.41 4.36 -9.42
N LYS A 27 2.65 4.25 -9.93
CA LYS A 27 3.89 4.55 -9.18
C LYS A 27 3.87 5.92 -8.53
N GLN A 28 3.34 6.91 -9.24
CA GLN A 28 3.25 8.28 -8.73
C GLN A 28 2.40 8.35 -7.46
N VAL A 29 1.24 7.71 -7.44
CA VAL A 29 0.34 7.69 -6.27
C VAL A 29 0.98 6.91 -5.12
N ALA A 30 1.52 5.72 -5.41
CA ALA A 30 2.22 4.90 -4.43
C ALA A 30 3.40 5.65 -3.77
N SER A 31 4.21 6.34 -4.57
CA SER A 31 5.36 7.10 -4.07
C SER A 31 4.96 8.41 -3.38
N GLN A 32 3.90 9.09 -3.85
CA GLN A 32 3.41 10.34 -3.27
C GLN A 32 2.83 10.11 -1.87
N TYR A 33 1.98 9.09 -1.72
CA TYR A 33 1.36 8.77 -0.45
C TYR A 33 2.16 7.79 0.41
N CYS A 34 3.32 7.33 -0.10
CA CYS A 34 4.16 6.31 0.53
C CYS A 34 3.33 5.11 0.98
N LEU A 35 2.68 4.49 -0.01
CA LEU A 35 1.85 3.31 0.14
C LEU A 35 2.07 2.35 -1.02
N ILE A 36 1.74 1.06 -0.80
CA ILE A 36 1.81 0.05 -1.85
C ILE A 36 0.70 -1.00 -1.64
N PRO A 37 0.03 -1.45 -2.72
CA PRO A 37 -0.94 -2.54 -2.59
C PRO A 37 -0.20 -3.85 -2.33
N ILE A 38 -0.73 -4.66 -1.43
CA ILE A 38 -0.14 -5.93 -0.99
C ILE A 38 -0.88 -7.10 -1.59
N ASP A 39 -2.21 -7.09 -1.45
CA ASP A 39 -3.06 -8.18 -1.88
C ASP A 39 -4.47 -7.65 -2.20
N LYS A 40 -5.23 -8.38 -3.01
CA LYS A 40 -6.64 -8.06 -3.27
C LYS A 40 -7.46 -9.33 -3.14
N ILE A 41 -8.38 -9.33 -2.19
CA ILE A 41 -9.25 -10.46 -1.89
C ILE A 41 -10.69 -10.06 -2.21
N GLY A 42 -11.21 -10.54 -3.33
CA GLY A 42 -12.56 -10.20 -3.79
C GLY A 42 -12.69 -8.71 -4.07
N SER A 43 -13.47 -8.01 -3.24
CA SER A 43 -13.69 -6.57 -3.32
C SER A 43 -12.86 -5.75 -2.35
N THR A 44 -11.94 -6.37 -1.60
CA THR A 44 -11.11 -5.69 -0.61
C THR A 44 -9.65 -5.65 -1.06
N LEU A 45 -9.09 -4.46 -1.23
CA LEU A 45 -7.68 -4.22 -1.52
C LEU A 45 -6.92 -3.96 -0.21
N THR A 46 -5.97 -4.83 0.09
CA THR A 46 -5.04 -4.63 1.20
C THR A 46 -3.87 -3.76 0.76
N ILE A 47 -3.60 -2.68 1.49
CA ILE A 47 -2.48 -1.78 1.26
C ILE A 47 -1.60 -1.65 2.49
N ALA A 48 -0.30 -1.43 2.29
CA ALA A 48 0.62 -1.04 3.34
C ALA A 48 1.03 0.41 3.15
N MET A 49 0.97 1.22 4.22
CA MET A 49 1.31 2.65 4.17
C MET A 49 2.12 3.08 5.39
N ALA A 50 2.99 4.08 5.20
CA ALA A 50 3.82 4.59 6.27
C ALA A 50 3.03 5.46 7.27
N ASN A 51 1.95 6.08 6.80
CA ASN A 51 1.14 6.99 7.59
C ASN A 51 -0.36 6.69 7.44
N PRO A 52 -0.94 5.79 8.26
CA PRO A 52 -2.36 5.42 8.20
C PRO A 52 -3.34 6.54 8.60
N LEU A 53 -2.83 7.69 9.07
CA LEU A 53 -3.65 8.82 9.51
C LEU A 53 -3.95 9.81 8.38
N ASN A 54 -3.71 9.41 7.13
CA ASN A 54 -3.99 10.24 5.96
C ASN A 54 -5.28 9.77 5.26
N PRO A 55 -6.46 10.31 5.64
CA PRO A 55 -7.73 9.91 5.04
C PRO A 55 -7.80 10.15 3.53
N GLN A 56 -7.10 11.18 3.03
CA GLN A 56 -7.06 11.46 1.60
C GLN A 56 -6.39 10.34 0.80
N ALA A 57 -5.34 9.72 1.36
CA ALA A 57 -4.68 8.60 0.70
C ALA A 57 -5.58 7.37 0.62
N ILE A 58 -6.44 7.17 1.62
CA ILE A 58 -7.38 6.05 1.68
C ILE A 58 -8.48 6.26 0.62
N ASP A 59 -9.08 7.46 0.59
CA ASP A 59 -10.14 7.84 -0.36
C ASP A 59 -9.67 7.75 -1.83
N ASP A 60 -8.48 8.28 -2.14
CA ASP A 60 -7.87 8.17 -3.48
C ASP A 60 -7.72 6.70 -3.89
N VAL A 61 -7.21 5.86 -2.99
CA VAL A 61 -6.96 4.44 -3.29
C VAL A 61 -8.26 3.65 -3.44
N GLU A 62 -9.27 3.90 -2.61
CA GLU A 62 -10.60 3.31 -2.75
C GLU A 62 -11.23 3.71 -4.09
N TYR A 63 -11.13 4.98 -4.46
CA TYR A 63 -11.65 5.50 -5.72
C TYR A 63 -10.95 4.90 -6.94
N ILE A 64 -9.61 4.81 -6.91
CA ILE A 64 -8.81 4.23 -8.00
C ILE A 64 -9.07 2.72 -8.13
N SER A 65 -9.10 2.01 -7.00
CA SER A 65 -9.23 0.55 -6.96
C SER A 65 -10.67 0.05 -7.11
N ASN A 66 -11.67 0.93 -6.90
CA ASN A 66 -13.09 0.56 -6.82
C ASN A 66 -13.31 -0.63 -5.86
N SER A 67 -12.56 -0.65 -4.75
CA SER A 67 -12.49 -1.76 -3.80
C SER A 67 -12.29 -1.19 -2.40
N ASP A 68 -12.88 -1.82 -1.37
CA ASP A 68 -12.67 -1.45 0.02
C ASP A 68 -11.19 -1.55 0.40
N VAL A 69 -10.65 -0.55 1.08
CA VAL A 69 -9.22 -0.53 1.42
C VAL A 69 -8.97 -1.00 2.85
N GLN A 70 -8.15 -2.04 2.98
CA GLN A 70 -7.65 -2.53 4.26
C GLN A 70 -6.22 -2.03 4.49
N ILE A 71 -5.99 -1.36 5.62
CA ILE A 71 -4.75 -0.62 5.88
C ILE A 71 -3.82 -1.38 6.82
N PHE A 72 -2.58 -1.55 6.40
CA PHE A 72 -1.47 -2.04 7.21
C PHE A 72 -0.39 -0.97 7.34
N VAL A 73 0.33 -1.00 8.46
CA VAL A 73 1.45 -0.08 8.69
C VAL A 73 2.75 -0.77 8.34
N ALA A 74 3.58 -0.10 7.56
CA ALA A 74 4.94 -0.55 7.27
C ALA A 74 5.91 0.62 7.39
N THR A 75 7.21 0.35 7.42
CA THR A 75 8.19 1.44 7.44
C THR A 75 8.24 2.12 6.07
N ALA A 76 8.51 3.43 6.04
CA ALA A 76 8.68 4.16 4.77
C ALA A 76 9.81 3.56 3.92
N SER A 77 10.85 3.01 4.56
CA SER A 77 11.96 2.33 3.88
C SER A 77 11.52 1.03 3.20
N ASP A 78 10.72 0.20 3.89
CA ASP A 78 10.12 -1.01 3.32
C ASP A 78 9.25 -0.69 2.11
N ILE A 79 8.37 0.31 2.26
CA ILE A 79 7.42 0.69 1.20
C ILE A 79 8.18 1.21 -0.02
N ARG A 80 9.18 2.08 0.15
CA ARG A 80 9.99 2.58 -0.97
C ARG A 80 10.71 1.45 -1.69
N LYS A 81 11.33 0.52 -0.95
CA LYS A 81 11.97 -0.66 -1.55
C LYS A 81 10.97 -1.51 -2.32
N ALA A 82 9.78 -1.74 -1.77
CA ALA A 82 8.74 -2.51 -2.43
C ALA A 82 8.24 -1.84 -3.71
N ILE A 83 8.06 -0.50 -3.68
CA ILE A 83 7.71 0.30 -4.87
C ILE A 83 8.82 0.15 -5.91
N GLU A 84 10.08 0.32 -5.53
CA GLU A 84 11.19 0.17 -6.47
C GLU A 84 11.23 -1.22 -7.10
N ARG A 85 11.04 -2.29 -6.31
CA ARG A 85 11.00 -3.67 -6.83
C ARG A 85 9.82 -3.91 -7.78
N CYS A 86 8.60 -3.55 -7.37
CA CYS A 86 7.39 -3.77 -8.17
C CYS A 86 7.36 -2.97 -9.48
N TYR A 87 7.72 -1.70 -9.43
CA TYR A 87 7.64 -0.82 -10.61
C TYR A 87 8.90 -0.87 -11.47
N ALA A 88 10.05 -1.33 -10.97
CA ALA A 88 11.23 -1.56 -11.82
C ALA A 88 11.03 -2.73 -12.80
N GLU A 89 10.12 -3.66 -12.49
CA GLU A 89 9.80 -4.79 -13.34
C GLU A 89 8.84 -4.48 -14.51
N ASN A 90 8.47 -3.22 -14.71
CA ASN A 90 7.53 -2.80 -15.76
C ASN A 90 8.09 -1.59 -16.54
N PRO A 91 9.00 -1.83 -17.52
CA PRO A 91 9.51 -0.79 -18.43
C PRO A 91 8.46 -0.27 -19.42
#